data_AF-A0A1H2FNU0-F1
#
_entry.id   AF-A0A1H2FNU0-F1
#
_cell.length_a   1.000
_cell.length_b   1.000
_cell.length_c   1.000
_cell.angle_alpha   90.00
_cell.angle_beta   90.00
_cell.angle_gamma   90.00
#
_symmetry.space_group_name_H-M   'P 1'
#
loop_
_entity.id
_entity.type
_entity.pdbx_description
1 polymer ?
#
loop_
_entity_poly.entity_id
_entity_poly.type
_entity_poly.pdbx_seq_one_letter_code
_entity_poly.pdbx_strand_id
1 'polypeptide(L)'
;MLSDELRKFRSMVDDATNERGELHLSAMQTQMTKLVLLDLLKRANSLESCQVAGPARITEADMQTGKVVRLPIVPRPVPHSSGDGGSVA
;
A
#
# COMPACT_ATOMS: atom_id res chain seq x y z
N MET A 1 -11.96 -1.50 -14.26
CA MET A 1 -11.43 -0.75 -15.43
C MET A 1 -9.96 -1.04 -15.66
N LEU A 2 -9.01 -0.48 -14.90
CA LEU A 2 -7.57 -0.78 -15.10
C LEU A 2 -7.21 -2.26 -14.82
N SER A 3 -7.89 -2.86 -13.84
CA SER A 3 -7.75 -4.29 -13.50
C SER A 3 -8.13 -5.21 -14.66
N ASP A 4 -9.15 -4.82 -15.44
CA ASP A 4 -9.72 -5.68 -16.48
C ASP A 4 -8.87 -5.61 -17.75
N GLU A 5 -8.30 -4.45 -18.04
CA GLU A 5 -7.31 -4.25 -19.11
C GLU A 5 -6.02 -5.03 -18.82
N LEU A 6 -5.52 -4.99 -17.58
CA LEU A 6 -4.35 -5.79 -17.18
C LEU A 6 -4.62 -7.30 -17.24
N ARG A 7 -5.83 -7.75 -16.88
CA ARG A 7 -6.24 -9.15 -17.04
C ARG A 7 -6.29 -9.56 -18.51
N LYS A 8 -6.84 -8.72 -19.38
CA LYS A 8 -6.87 -8.97 -20.83
C LYS A 8 -5.47 -9.00 -21.43
N PHE A 9 -4.60 -8.08 -21.02
CA PHE A 9 -3.21 -8.05 -21.45
C PHE A 9 -2.47 -9.31 -21.00
N ARG A 10 -2.66 -9.74 -19.75
CA ARG A 10 -2.11 -11.00 -19.25
C ARG A 10 -2.60 -12.19 -20.07
N SER A 11 -3.90 -12.30 -20.32
CA SER A 11 -4.47 -13.37 -21.15
C SER A 11 -3.81 -13.42 -22.53
N MET A 12 -3.62 -12.25 -23.17
CA MET A 12 -2.95 -12.16 -24.46
C MET A 12 -1.48 -12.63 -24.42
N VAL A 13 -0.76 -12.32 -23.34
CA VAL A 13 0.62 -12.81 -23.13
C VAL A 13 0.63 -14.31 -22.91
N ASP A 14 -0.29 -14.83 -22.10
CA ASP A 14 -0.42 -16.26 -21.82
C ASP A 14 -0.75 -17.03 -23.13
N ASP A 15 -1.69 -16.53 -23.93
CA ASP A 15 -2.07 -17.11 -25.22
C ASP A 15 -0.94 -17.07 -26.27
N ALA A 16 -0.06 -16.07 -26.17
CA ALA A 16 1.10 -15.89 -27.07
C ALA A 16 2.36 -16.63 -26.60
N THR A 17 2.32 -17.27 -25.43
CA THR A 17 3.44 -18.03 -24.87
C THR A 17 3.32 -19.49 -25.25
N ASN A 18 4.35 -20.04 -25.90
CA ASN A 18 4.35 -21.45 -26.29
C ASN A 18 4.70 -22.38 -25.12
N GLU A 19 4.62 -23.69 -25.34
CA GLU A 19 4.94 -24.73 -24.35
C GLU A 19 6.40 -24.69 -23.86
N ARG A 20 7.30 -24.03 -24.58
CA ARG A 20 8.70 -23.82 -24.20
C ARG A 20 8.91 -22.55 -23.37
N GLY A 21 7.85 -21.77 -23.15
CA GLY A 21 7.91 -20.48 -22.45
C GLY A 21 8.41 -19.31 -23.33
N GLU A 22 8.46 -19.49 -24.65
CA GLU A 22 8.82 -18.40 -25.57
C GLU A 22 7.59 -17.58 -25.93
N LEU A 23 7.73 -16.25 -25.86
CA LEU A 23 6.68 -15.31 -26.20
C LEU A 23 6.77 -14.93 -27.68
N HIS A 24 5.75 -15.29 -28.46
CA HIS A 24 5.69 -15.02 -29.90
C HIS A 24 4.58 -14.01 -30.20
N LEU A 25 4.97 -12.78 -30.52
CA LEU A 25 4.05 -11.68 -30.79
C LEU A 25 4.09 -11.28 -32.26
N SER A 26 2.92 -10.98 -32.84
CA SER A 26 2.85 -10.26 -34.11
C SER A 26 3.48 -8.86 -33.99
N ALA A 27 3.80 -8.23 -35.13
CA ALA A 27 4.35 -6.88 -35.15
C ALA A 27 3.46 -5.87 -34.40
N MET A 28 2.13 -5.96 -34.57
CA MET A 28 1.18 -5.09 -33.87
C MET A 28 1.15 -5.34 -32.37
N GLN A 29 1.07 -6.61 -31.94
CA GLN A 29 1.09 -6.97 -30.52
C GLN A 29 2.40 -6.55 -29.85
N THR A 30 3.52 -6.62 -30.57
CA THR A 30 4.82 -6.15 -30.10
C THR A 30 4.80 -4.65 -29.82
N GLN A 31 4.26 -3.84 -30.74
CA GLN A 31 4.16 -2.38 -30.55
C GLN A 31 3.23 -2.02 -29.38
N MET A 32 2.09 -2.68 -29.26
CA MET A 32 1.17 -2.50 -28.13
C MET A 32 1.85 -2.86 -26.79
N THR A 33 2.55 -3.99 -26.74
CA THR A 33 3.27 -4.43 -25.54
C THR A 33 4.36 -3.44 -25.14
N LYS A 34 5.10 -2.87 -26.10
CA LYS A 34 6.08 -1.80 -25.84
C LYS A 34 5.44 -0.58 -25.18
N LEU A 35 4.30 -0.11 -25.68
CA LEU A 35 3.60 1.03 -25.11
C LEU A 35 3.12 0.76 -23.68
N VAL A 36 2.54 -0.42 -23.44
CA VAL A 36 2.07 -0.84 -22.11
C VAL A 36 3.25 -0.93 -21.13
N LEU A 37 4.36 -1.55 -21.53
CA LEU A 37 5.56 -1.64 -20.69
C LEU A 37 6.14 -0.27 -20.36
N LEU A 38 6.16 0.66 -21.31
CA LEU A 38 6.60 2.04 -21.07
C LEU A 38 5.71 2.76 -20.04
N ASP A 39 4.38 2.57 -20.10
CA ASP A 39 3.47 3.16 -19.10
C ASP A 39 3.69 2.53 -17.71
N LEU A 40 3.81 1.21 -17.64
CA LEU A 40 4.08 0.49 -16.40
C LEU A 40 5.41 0.91 -15.76
N LEU A 41 6.47 1.07 -16.56
CA LEU A 41 7.78 1.56 -16.10
C LEU A 41 7.68 2.98 -15.54
N LYS A 42 6.95 3.88 -16.22
CA LYS A 42 6.73 5.24 -15.71
C LYS A 42 6.01 5.23 -14.37
N ARG A 43 4.98 4.38 -14.22
CA ARG A 43 4.23 4.24 -12.96
C ARG A 43 5.10 3.63 -11.87
N ALA A 44 5.89 2.60 -12.16
CA ALA A 44 6.82 2.00 -11.22
C ALA A 44 7.84 3.04 -10.71
N ASN A 45 8.47 3.78 -11.63
CA ASN A 45 9.39 4.88 -11.27
C ASN A 45 8.70 5.95 -10.43
N SER A 46 7.45 6.30 -10.77
CA SER A 46 6.67 7.24 -9.97
C SER A 46 6.43 6.69 -8.57
N LEU A 47 6.04 5.42 -8.42
CA LEU A 47 5.79 4.80 -7.12
C LEU A 47 7.07 4.66 -6.28
N GLU A 48 8.19 4.31 -6.91
CA GLU A 48 9.51 4.27 -6.26
C GLU A 48 9.93 5.66 -5.79
N SER A 49 9.71 6.70 -6.62
CA SER A 49 9.97 8.09 -6.24
C SER A 49 9.00 8.60 -5.17
N CYS A 50 7.78 8.05 -5.14
CA CYS A 50 6.76 8.31 -4.15
C CYS A 50 6.93 7.43 -2.91
N GLN A 51 8.12 6.84 -2.66
CA GLN A 51 8.45 6.25 -1.36
C GLN A 51 7.98 7.22 -0.29
N VAL A 52 6.86 6.85 0.33
CA VAL A 52 6.18 7.65 1.32
C VAL A 52 7.23 7.98 2.37
N ALA A 53 7.40 9.27 2.65
CA ALA A 53 8.38 9.80 3.59
C ALA A 53 8.10 9.23 4.99
N GLY A 54 8.52 7.99 5.24
CA GLY A 54 8.23 7.24 6.43
C GLY A 54 6.73 7.10 6.77
N PRO A 55 6.41 6.54 7.95
CA PRO A 55 5.07 6.65 8.50
C PRO A 55 4.70 8.14 8.65
N ALA A 56 3.44 8.47 8.38
CA ALA A 56 2.92 9.81 8.61
C ALA A 56 3.21 10.22 10.06
N ARG A 57 4.04 11.25 10.25
CA ARG A 57 4.34 11.83 11.55
C ARG A 57 3.46 13.04 11.75
N ILE A 58 2.75 13.08 12.87
CA ILE A 58 2.10 14.31 13.33
C ILE A 58 3.22 15.29 13.66
N THR A 59 3.28 16.39 12.91
CA THR A 59 4.25 17.47 13.15
C THR A 59 3.67 18.50 14.12
N GLU A 60 4.54 19.37 14.65
CA GLU A 60 4.09 20.47 15.51
C GLU A 60 3.17 21.45 14.76
N ALA A 61 3.34 21.58 13.44
CA ALA A 61 2.43 22.37 12.60
C ALA A 61 1.01 21.77 12.56
N ASP A 62 0.89 20.43 12.49
CA ASP A 62 -0.41 19.75 12.53
C ASP A 62 -1.14 20.00 13.86
N MET A 63 -0.39 20.04 14.97
CA MET A 63 -0.91 20.37 16.30
C MET A 63 -1.47 21.80 16.36
N GLN A 64 -0.84 22.76 15.66
CA GLN A 64 -1.27 24.16 15.62
C GLN A 64 -2.52 24.39 14.77
N THR A 65 -2.81 23.52 13.78
CA THR A 65 -4.01 23.66 12.93
C THR A 65 -5.32 23.33 13.64
N GLY A 66 -5.27 22.75 14.84
CA GLY A 66 -6.44 22.28 15.58
C GLY A 66 -7.10 21.01 15.01
N LYS A 67 -6.56 20.43 13.92
CA LYS A 67 -7.06 19.17 13.33
C LYS A 67 -6.68 17.94 14.14
N VAL A 68 -5.64 18.05 14.97
CA VAL A 68 -5.16 16.98 15.84
C VAL A 68 -5.34 17.41 17.29
N VAL A 69 -6.04 16.59 18.08
CA VAL A 69 -6.26 16.81 19.51
C VAL A 69 -5.69 15.62 20.29
N ARG A 70 -4.80 15.88 21.26
CA ARG A 70 -4.34 14.85 22.20
C ARG A 70 -5.43 14.61 23.23
N LEU A 71 -5.95 13.39 23.26
CA LEU A 71 -6.87 12.97 24.30
C LEU A 71 -6.08 12.68 25.59
N PRO A 72 -6.60 13.07 26.77
CA PRO A 72 -5.99 12.70 28.03
C PRO A 72 -6.00 11.18 28.18
N ILE A 73 -4.90 10.62 28.69
CA ILE A 73 -4.83 9.20 29.02
C ILE A 73 -5.71 9.01 30.26
N VAL A 74 -6.88 8.40 30.06
CA VAL A 74 -7.77 8.05 31.17
C VAL A 74 -7.25 6.75 31.80
N PRO A 75 -6.96 6.73 33.11
CA PRO A 75 -6.61 5.50 33.81
C PRO A 75 -7.74 4.49 33.64
N ARG A 76 -7.41 3.27 33.21
CA ARG A 76 -8.40 2.20 33.15
C ARG A 76 -8.89 1.92 34.57
N PRO A 77 -10.21 1.83 34.83
CA PRO A 77 -10.71 1.41 36.13
C PRO A 77 -10.16 0.02 36.42
N VAL A 78 -9.25 -0.07 37.38
CA VAL A 78 -8.79 -1.35 37.91
C VAL A 78 -9.86 -1.77 38.91
N PRO A 79 -10.54 -2.92 38.74
CA PRO A 79 -11.45 -3.39 39.77
C PRO A 79 -10.67 -3.54 41.06
N HIS A 80 -11.07 -2.81 42.10
CA HIS A 80 -10.59 -3.08 43.45
C HIS A 80 -10.99 -4.51 43.77
N SER A 81 -10.01 -5.41 43.88
CA SER A 81 -10.23 -6.70 44.51
C SER A 81 -10.67 -6.41 45.93
N SER A 82 -11.96 -6.61 46.21
CA SER A 82 -12.52 -6.67 47.55
C SER A 82 -11.83 -7.85 48.26
N GLY A 83 -10.73 -7.57 48.92
CA GLY A 83 -9.90 -8.56 49.59
C GLY A 83 -9.17 -7.89 50.73
N ASP A 84 -9.77 -8.00 51.91
CA ASP A 84 -9.19 -7.68 53.20
C ASP A 84 -7.74 -8.18 53.34
N GLY A 85 -6.91 -7.38 54.00
CA GLY A 85 -5.77 -7.87 54.77
C GLY A 85 -4.39 -7.46 54.25
N GLY A 86 -3.81 -6.44 54.87
CA GLY A 86 -2.38 -6.15 54.72
C GLY A 86 -1.97 -4.88 55.45
N SER A 87 -1.76 -5.01 56.76
CA SER A 87 -1.38 -3.95 57.71
C SER A 87 -0.23 -3.07 57.23
N VAL A 88 -0.39 -1.76 57.50
CA VAL A 88 0.69 -0.78 57.59
C VAL A 88 1.85 -1.28 58.47
N ALA A 89 3.07 -1.07 57.96
CA ALA A 89 4.32 -0.91 58.70
C ALA A 89 5.22 0.02 57.88
#